data_AF-A0AAV9AZU6-F1
#
_entry.id   AF-A0AAV9AZU6-F1
#
_cell.length_a   1.000
_cell.length_b   1.000
_cell.length_c   1.000
_cell.angle_alpha   90.00
_cell.angle_beta   90.00
_cell.angle_gamma   90.00
#
_symmetry.space_group_name_H-M   'P 1'
#
loop_
_entity.id
_entity.type
_entity.pdbx_description
1 polymer ?
#
loop_
_entity_poly.entity_id
_entity_poly.type
_entity_poly.pdbx_seq_one_letter_code
_entity_poly.pdbx_strand_id
1 'polypeptide(L)'
;MGDTSDALLYYHATSNRTDRMPSTDARSIARAISSCAPCPVLVFGLGHETPLWRALNPHGRTVFVDQNEYYVSHFEDRHPHLEAYGVQYATRESEAEELVRAAKAEARDACRPVQDLLFSECGLAINDMPNELYEVGWEVIVVDGPRGGDPSAPGRMAAIFTAGVLARSKKGGSEGTHVFVHDFDGEVERVCAEEFLCKENLVGSTRRLAHYVVRRAGNQGEGFGFCSGETKGDLQ
;
A
#
# COMPACT_ATOMS: atom_id res chain seq x y z
N MET A 1 21.53 17.00 -8.11
CA MET A 1 20.93 18.23 -7.52
C MET A 1 19.75 18.79 -8.32
N GLY A 2 19.54 18.44 -9.60
CA GLY A 2 18.36 18.89 -10.38
C GLY A 2 17.06 18.10 -10.15
N ASP A 3 17.16 16.79 -9.90
CA ASP A 3 16.02 15.86 -9.89
C ASP A 3 14.89 16.22 -8.89
N THR A 4 15.23 16.60 -7.65
CA THR A 4 14.23 16.95 -6.63
C THR A 4 13.51 18.26 -6.93
N SER A 5 14.25 19.29 -7.38
CA SER A 5 13.65 20.59 -7.70
C SER A 5 12.74 20.49 -8.92
N ASP A 6 13.14 19.70 -9.91
CA ASP A 6 12.38 19.49 -11.14
C ASP A 6 11.11 18.67 -10.87
N ALA A 7 11.17 17.64 -10.02
CA ALA A 7 9.98 16.88 -9.62
C ALA A 7 8.97 17.73 -8.81
N LEU A 8 9.46 18.53 -7.86
CA LEU A 8 8.61 19.46 -7.10
C LEU A 8 7.99 20.54 -8.00
N LEU A 9 8.79 21.09 -8.93
CA LEU A 9 8.32 22.06 -9.91
C LEU A 9 7.30 21.44 -10.85
N TYR A 10 7.53 20.21 -11.34
CA TYR A 10 6.60 19.49 -12.19
C TYR A 10 5.26 19.27 -11.49
N TYR A 11 5.29 18.77 -10.25
CA TYR A 11 4.08 18.54 -9.45
C TYR A 11 3.30 19.83 -9.21
N HIS A 12 3.99 20.93 -8.90
CA HIS A 12 3.38 22.24 -8.68
C HIS A 12 2.88 22.90 -9.97
N ALA A 13 3.66 22.88 -11.05
CA ALA A 13 3.34 23.53 -12.32
C ALA A 13 2.16 22.86 -13.04
N THR A 14 1.88 21.60 -12.73
CA THR A 14 0.73 20.87 -13.27
C THR A 14 -0.48 20.92 -12.33
N SER A 15 -0.67 22.03 -11.59
CA SER A 15 -1.74 22.28 -10.59
C SER A 15 -3.19 22.20 -11.10
N ASN A 16 -3.41 22.16 -12.42
CA ASN A 16 -4.76 22.17 -13.01
C ASN A 16 -5.29 20.80 -13.44
N ARG A 17 -4.50 19.73 -13.30
CA ARG A 17 -4.95 18.35 -13.49
C ARG A 17 -5.98 17.93 -12.44
N THR A 18 -7.07 17.31 -12.89
CA THR A 18 -8.19 16.83 -12.06
C THR A 18 -7.97 15.42 -11.51
N ASP A 19 -7.01 14.67 -12.05
CA ASP A 19 -6.68 13.30 -11.67
C ASP A 19 -5.57 13.20 -10.60
N ARG A 20 -5.22 14.34 -9.97
CA ARG A 20 -4.20 14.43 -8.91
C ARG A 20 -4.78 14.08 -7.53
N MET A 21 -3.94 13.56 -6.66
CA MET A 21 -4.21 13.49 -5.22
C MET A 21 -4.39 14.89 -4.58
N PRO A 22 -5.44 15.15 -3.78
CA PRO A 22 -5.62 16.43 -3.12
C PRO A 22 -4.36 16.89 -2.36
N SER A 23 -4.03 18.19 -2.41
CA SER A 23 -2.77 18.68 -1.84
C SER A 23 -2.61 18.43 -0.32
N THR A 24 -3.72 18.29 0.41
CA THR A 24 -3.74 17.89 1.82
C THR A 24 -3.27 16.45 2.00
N ASP A 25 -3.76 15.56 1.15
CA ASP A 25 -3.50 14.13 1.16
C ASP A 25 -2.05 13.87 0.72
N ALA A 26 -1.65 14.49 -0.38
CA ALA A 26 -0.29 14.39 -0.88
C ALA A 26 0.75 14.92 0.14
N ARG A 27 0.41 15.99 0.87
CA ARG A 27 1.26 16.53 1.93
C ARG A 27 1.41 15.57 3.11
N SER A 28 0.36 14.78 3.42
CA SER A 28 0.41 13.78 4.49
C SER A 28 1.45 12.69 4.17
N ILE A 29 1.36 12.13 2.96
CA ILE A 29 2.32 11.12 2.46
C ILE A 29 3.72 11.71 2.36
N ALA A 30 3.84 12.90 1.78
CA ALA A 30 5.13 13.58 1.62
C ALA A 30 5.85 13.79 2.95
N ARG A 31 5.10 14.14 4.02
CA ARG A 31 5.66 14.29 5.37
C ARG A 31 6.18 12.96 5.91
N ALA A 32 5.45 11.86 5.74
CA ALA A 32 5.92 10.54 6.20
C ALA A 32 7.21 10.12 5.48
N ILE A 33 7.25 10.22 4.15
CA ILE A 33 8.44 9.90 3.35
C ILE A 33 9.62 10.78 3.77
N SER A 34 9.43 12.10 3.82
CA SER A 34 10.51 13.05 4.13
C SER A 34 11.04 12.89 5.56
N SER A 35 10.21 12.40 6.50
CA SER A 35 10.61 12.23 7.90
C SER A 35 11.43 10.98 8.14
N CYS A 36 11.32 9.95 7.28
CA CYS A 36 12.16 8.74 7.38
C CYS A 36 13.31 8.68 6.38
N ALA A 37 13.35 9.58 5.39
CA ALA A 37 14.35 9.56 4.33
C ALA A 37 15.80 9.63 4.88
N PRO A 38 16.73 8.80 4.35
CA PRO A 38 16.50 7.73 3.39
C PRO A 38 15.87 6.49 4.05
N CYS A 39 14.71 6.05 3.54
CA CYS A 39 13.99 4.86 4.01
C CYS A 39 13.47 4.03 2.84
N PRO A 40 13.17 2.74 3.04
CA PRO A 40 12.47 1.94 2.03
C PRO A 40 11.00 2.38 1.92
N VAL A 41 10.60 2.78 0.71
CA VAL A 41 9.22 3.18 0.37
C VAL A 41 8.68 2.29 -0.75
N LEU A 42 7.51 1.67 -0.53
CA LEU A 42 6.79 0.90 -1.55
C LEU A 42 5.53 1.66 -1.96
N VAL A 43 5.27 1.75 -3.25
CA VAL A 43 4.06 2.37 -3.81
C VAL A 43 3.38 1.37 -4.74
N PHE A 44 2.16 0.97 -4.39
CA PHE A 44 1.26 0.31 -5.32
C PHE A 44 0.61 1.40 -6.17
N GLY A 45 0.83 1.36 -7.48
CA GLY A 45 0.35 2.32 -8.46
C GLY A 45 1.44 3.24 -9.01
N LEU A 46 1.36 3.49 -10.32
CA LEU A 46 2.07 4.56 -11.00
C LEU A 46 1.10 5.69 -11.38
N GLY A 47 1.55 6.93 -11.23
CA GLY A 47 0.65 8.08 -11.35
C GLY A 47 1.35 9.42 -11.49
N HIS A 48 0.57 10.47 -11.30
CA HIS A 48 1.06 11.85 -11.39
C HIS A 48 2.09 12.15 -10.29
N GLU A 49 1.89 11.59 -9.10
CA GLU A 49 2.71 11.77 -7.93
C GLU A 49 3.99 10.92 -7.92
N THR A 50 4.18 9.99 -8.87
CA THR A 50 5.36 9.10 -8.93
C THR A 50 6.70 9.85 -8.85
N PRO A 51 6.95 10.92 -9.65
CA PRO A 51 8.19 11.69 -9.53
C PRO A 51 8.33 12.37 -8.17
N LEU A 52 7.23 12.82 -7.57
CA LEU A 52 7.23 13.45 -6.25
C LEU A 52 7.67 12.46 -5.16
N TRP A 53 7.09 11.25 -5.12
CA TRP A 53 7.46 10.23 -4.15
C TRP A 53 8.93 9.81 -4.25
N ARG A 54 9.46 9.71 -5.48
CA ARG A 54 10.87 9.41 -5.70
C ARG A 54 11.78 10.54 -5.19
N ALA A 55 11.42 11.79 -5.51
CA ALA A 55 12.20 12.98 -5.18
C ALA A 55 12.27 13.28 -3.68
N LEU A 56 11.22 12.96 -2.92
CA LEU A 56 11.14 13.16 -1.47
C LEU A 56 11.96 12.16 -0.65
N ASN A 57 12.51 11.12 -1.29
CA ASN A 57 13.32 10.09 -0.64
C ASN A 57 14.76 10.05 -1.22
N PRO A 58 15.53 11.15 -1.13
CA PRO A 58 16.87 11.20 -1.69
C PRO A 58 17.76 10.14 -1.02
N HIS A 59 18.53 9.41 -1.82
CA HIS A 59 19.38 8.28 -1.39
C HIS A 59 18.65 7.07 -0.76
N GLY A 60 17.33 7.15 -0.56
CA GLY A 60 16.49 6.03 -0.18
C GLY A 60 16.04 5.22 -1.40
N ARG A 61 15.53 4.02 -1.12
CA ARG A 61 14.93 3.13 -2.12
C ARG A 61 13.42 3.38 -2.16
N THR A 62 12.91 3.82 -3.32
CA THR A 62 11.48 3.95 -3.58
C THR A 62 11.12 3.04 -4.73
N VAL A 63 10.28 2.04 -4.47
CA VAL A 63 9.86 1.04 -5.45
C VAL A 63 8.39 1.23 -5.78
N PHE A 64 8.07 1.12 -7.07
CA PHE A 64 6.70 1.20 -7.56
C PHE A 64 6.29 -0.15 -8.13
N VAL A 65 5.05 -0.56 -7.89
CA VAL A 65 4.46 -1.74 -8.53
C VAL A 65 3.14 -1.37 -9.17
N ASP A 66 2.93 -1.76 -10.42
CA ASP A 66 1.70 -1.45 -11.16
C ASP A 66 1.22 -2.67 -11.94
N GLN A 67 -0.09 -2.74 -12.20
CA GLN A 67 -0.69 -3.84 -12.95
C GLN A 67 -0.38 -3.80 -14.45
N ASN A 68 0.07 -2.67 -14.97
CA ASN A 68 0.28 -2.46 -16.40
C ASN A 68 1.78 -2.36 -16.73
N GLU A 69 2.36 -3.46 -17.21
CA GLU A 69 3.78 -3.54 -17.60
C GLU A 69 4.14 -2.51 -18.69
N TYR A 70 3.25 -2.24 -19.65
CA TYR A 70 3.47 -1.18 -20.65
C TYR A 70 3.57 0.19 -19.99
N TYR A 71 2.77 0.44 -18.97
CA TYR A 71 2.78 1.71 -18.24
C TYR A 71 4.03 1.85 -17.37
N VAL A 72 4.52 0.74 -16.79
CA VAL A 72 5.81 0.65 -16.09
C VAL A 72 6.95 1.04 -17.03
N SER A 73 7.10 0.34 -18.16
CA SER A 73 8.14 0.63 -19.16
C SER A 73 8.10 2.07 -19.64
N HIS A 74 6.90 2.60 -19.87
CA HIS A 74 6.69 3.98 -20.29
C HIS A 74 7.10 5.04 -19.25
N PHE A 75 7.03 4.72 -17.96
CA PHE A 75 7.51 5.58 -16.89
C PHE A 75 9.03 5.50 -16.75
N GLU A 76 9.60 4.30 -16.82
CA GLU A 76 11.05 4.09 -16.75
C GLU A 76 11.79 4.80 -17.89
N ASP A 77 11.25 4.78 -19.12
CA ASP A 77 11.80 5.51 -20.27
C ASP A 77 11.92 7.03 -20.02
N ARG A 78 11.00 7.61 -19.25
CA ARG A 78 10.99 9.05 -18.92
C ARG A 78 11.75 9.37 -17.64
N HIS A 79 11.92 8.40 -16.77
CA HIS A 79 12.51 8.56 -15.45
C HIS A 79 13.59 7.49 -15.26
N PRO A 80 14.82 7.68 -15.79
CA PRO A 80 15.89 6.67 -15.84
C PRO A 80 16.42 6.18 -14.48
N HIS A 81 15.85 6.65 -13.38
CA HIS A 81 16.20 6.30 -11.99
C HIS A 81 14.99 5.83 -11.19
N LEU A 82 13.87 5.58 -11.87
CA LEU A 82 12.69 4.96 -11.29
C LEU A 82 12.93 3.45 -11.19
N GLU A 83 12.59 2.88 -10.05
CA GLU A 83 12.55 1.43 -9.86
C GLU A 83 11.08 1.01 -9.86
N ALA A 84 10.60 0.38 -10.93
CA ALA A 84 9.21 0.00 -11.07
C ALA A 84 9.06 -1.42 -11.64
N TYR A 85 8.01 -2.14 -11.21
CA TYR A 85 7.74 -3.50 -11.65
C TYR A 85 6.28 -3.69 -12.05
N GLY A 86 6.06 -4.44 -13.14
CA GLY A 86 4.75 -4.96 -13.47
C GLY A 86 4.41 -6.12 -12.54
N VAL A 87 3.21 -6.14 -11.97
CA VAL A 87 2.72 -7.25 -11.13
C VAL A 87 1.32 -7.67 -11.55
N GLN A 88 1.03 -8.97 -11.52
CA GLN A 88 -0.30 -9.46 -11.83
C GLN A 88 -1.23 -9.41 -10.62
N TYR A 89 -2.46 -8.92 -10.83
CA TYR A 89 -3.53 -8.98 -9.84
C TYR A 89 -4.56 -10.02 -10.30
N ALA A 90 -4.72 -11.09 -9.52
CA ALA A 90 -5.70 -12.14 -9.80
C ALA A 90 -7.13 -11.76 -9.41
N THR A 91 -7.30 -10.69 -8.63
CA THR A 91 -8.58 -10.25 -8.06
C THR A 91 -9.35 -9.33 -9.01
N ARG A 92 -10.69 -9.35 -8.93
CA ARG A 92 -11.55 -8.33 -9.55
C ARG A 92 -12.27 -7.50 -8.52
N GLU A 93 -12.55 -6.24 -8.84
CA GLU A 93 -13.29 -5.34 -7.95
C GLU A 93 -14.69 -5.89 -7.63
N SER A 94 -15.36 -6.54 -8.57
CA SER A 94 -16.66 -7.18 -8.34
C SER A 94 -16.63 -8.32 -7.31
N GLU A 95 -15.46 -8.89 -7.04
CA GLU A 95 -15.26 -10.03 -6.15
C GLU A 95 -14.89 -9.59 -4.71
N ALA A 96 -14.80 -8.28 -4.45
CA ALA A 96 -14.27 -7.75 -3.21
C ALA A 96 -14.91 -8.32 -1.95
N GLU A 97 -16.24 -8.39 -1.91
CA GLU A 97 -16.96 -8.88 -0.73
C GLU A 97 -16.66 -10.36 -0.47
N GLU A 98 -16.59 -11.17 -1.54
CA GLU A 98 -16.29 -12.60 -1.44
C GLU A 98 -14.84 -12.84 -1.02
N LEU A 99 -13.89 -12.13 -1.62
CA LEU A 99 -12.47 -12.23 -1.30
C LEU A 99 -12.18 -11.85 0.16
N VAL A 100 -12.80 -10.76 0.65
CA VAL A 100 -12.67 -10.36 2.06
C VAL A 100 -13.26 -11.43 2.98
N ARG A 101 -14.43 -11.99 2.64
CA ARG A 101 -15.06 -13.05 3.42
C ARG A 101 -14.23 -14.34 3.46
N ALA A 102 -13.65 -14.73 2.32
CA ALA A 102 -12.76 -15.88 2.22
C ALA A 102 -11.49 -15.66 3.05
N ALA A 103 -10.84 -14.49 2.92
CA ALA A 103 -9.65 -14.15 3.68
C ALA A 103 -9.89 -14.16 5.20
N LYS A 104 -11.07 -13.71 5.65
CA LYS A 104 -11.49 -13.81 7.06
C LYS A 104 -11.56 -15.27 7.53
N ALA A 105 -12.18 -16.14 6.75
CA ALA A 105 -12.31 -17.55 7.07
C ALA A 105 -10.94 -18.25 7.12
N GLU A 106 -10.02 -17.82 6.26
CA GLU A 106 -8.66 -18.37 6.12
C GLU A 106 -7.61 -17.60 6.93
N ALA A 107 -8.01 -16.68 7.83
CA ALA A 107 -7.08 -15.86 8.62
C ALA A 107 -6.14 -16.68 9.52
N ARG A 108 -6.52 -17.94 9.81
CA ARG A 108 -5.71 -18.90 10.57
C ARG A 108 -4.87 -19.84 9.71
N ASP A 109 -5.02 -19.77 8.39
CA ASP A 109 -4.44 -20.70 7.43
C ASP A 109 -3.79 -19.97 6.24
N ALA A 110 -4.44 -19.92 5.07
CA ALA A 110 -3.83 -19.36 3.86
C ALA A 110 -3.65 -17.83 3.91
N CYS A 111 -4.48 -17.08 4.66
CA CYS A 111 -4.51 -15.61 4.69
C CYS A 111 -4.06 -15.04 6.04
N ARG A 112 -2.94 -15.51 6.60
CA ARG A 112 -2.47 -15.08 7.92
C ARG A 112 -1.93 -13.64 7.91
N PRO A 113 -2.05 -12.89 9.03
CA PRO A 113 -1.48 -11.54 9.16
C PRO A 113 0.04 -11.49 9.07
N VAL A 114 0.71 -12.57 9.46
CA VAL A 114 2.16 -12.75 9.35
C VAL A 114 2.39 -14.01 8.54
N GLN A 115 2.95 -13.84 7.34
CA GLN A 115 3.18 -14.95 6.42
C GLN A 115 4.18 -14.59 5.33
N ASP A 116 4.69 -15.63 4.68
CA ASP A 116 5.47 -15.49 3.45
C ASP A 116 4.51 -15.29 2.27
N LEU A 117 4.51 -14.07 1.72
CA LEU A 117 3.66 -13.70 0.58
C LEU A 117 4.11 -14.36 -0.72
N LEU A 118 5.39 -14.68 -0.88
CA LEU A 118 5.92 -15.30 -2.10
C LEU A 118 5.33 -16.70 -2.33
N PHE A 119 5.03 -17.41 -1.24
CA PHE A 119 4.43 -18.75 -1.27
C PHE A 119 3.02 -18.79 -0.67
N SER A 120 2.36 -17.64 -0.55
CA SER A 120 1.02 -17.55 0.00
C SER A 120 -0.02 -18.14 -0.95
N GLU A 121 -0.91 -18.96 -0.42
CA GLU A 121 -2.08 -19.50 -1.14
C GLU A 121 -3.31 -18.59 -1.00
N CYS A 122 -3.25 -17.53 -0.18
CA CYS A 122 -4.33 -16.55 -0.06
C CYS A 122 -4.65 -15.91 -1.41
N GLY A 123 -5.91 -15.91 -1.82
CA GLY A 123 -6.36 -15.26 -3.07
C GLY A 123 -6.15 -13.73 -3.12
N LEU A 124 -5.86 -13.09 -1.99
CA LEU A 124 -5.52 -11.66 -1.90
C LEU A 124 -4.00 -11.37 -1.92
N ALA A 125 -3.15 -12.39 -1.85
CA ALA A 125 -1.71 -12.17 -1.82
C ALA A 125 -1.16 -11.87 -3.22
N ILE A 126 -0.36 -10.81 -3.32
CA ILE A 126 0.44 -10.54 -4.52
C ILE A 126 1.76 -11.30 -4.38
N ASN A 127 1.91 -12.40 -5.12
CA ASN A 127 3.08 -13.31 -5.09
C ASN A 127 4.00 -13.18 -6.33
N ASP A 128 3.74 -12.18 -7.18
CA ASP A 128 4.43 -11.94 -8.46
C ASP A 128 5.38 -10.71 -8.43
N MET A 129 5.78 -10.25 -7.24
CA MET A 129 6.84 -9.24 -7.10
C MET A 129 8.22 -9.88 -7.14
N PRO A 130 9.28 -9.16 -7.53
CA PRO A 130 10.65 -9.64 -7.36
C PRO A 130 10.91 -10.11 -5.92
N ASN A 131 11.48 -11.32 -5.76
CA ASN A 131 11.61 -12.00 -4.47
C ASN A 131 12.19 -11.14 -3.35
N GLU A 132 13.17 -10.29 -3.69
CA GLU A 132 13.81 -9.40 -2.73
C GLU A 132 12.87 -8.36 -2.10
N LEU A 133 11.78 -7.97 -2.78
CA LEU A 133 10.84 -6.96 -2.27
C LEU A 133 10.02 -7.46 -1.08
N TYR A 134 9.82 -8.77 -0.95
CA TYR A 134 9.12 -9.38 0.20
C TYR A 134 9.94 -9.32 1.50
N GLU A 135 11.27 -9.23 1.38
CA GLU A 135 12.20 -9.21 2.52
C GLU A 135 12.56 -7.79 2.96
N VAL A 136 12.13 -6.76 2.21
CA VAL A 136 12.39 -5.36 2.55
C VAL A 136 11.54 -4.95 3.75
N GLY A 137 12.19 -4.38 4.77
CA GLY A 137 11.51 -3.73 5.88
C GLY A 137 10.98 -2.35 5.49
N TRP A 138 9.83 -2.33 4.80
CA TRP A 138 9.19 -1.10 4.34
C TRP A 138 8.82 -0.17 5.51
N GLU A 139 9.20 1.10 5.41
CA GLU A 139 8.88 2.14 6.41
C GLU A 139 7.64 2.93 6.02
N VAL A 140 7.43 3.10 4.70
CA VAL A 140 6.22 3.70 4.13
C VAL A 140 5.71 2.81 3.00
N ILE A 141 4.42 2.51 3.03
CA ILE A 141 3.68 1.85 1.96
C ILE A 141 2.54 2.77 1.54
N VAL A 142 2.43 3.05 0.24
CA VAL A 142 1.34 3.83 -0.34
C VAL A 142 0.53 2.93 -1.26
N VAL A 143 -0.75 2.78 -0.99
CA VAL A 143 -1.70 2.04 -1.82
C VAL A 143 -2.54 3.04 -2.60
N ASP A 144 -2.12 3.32 -3.83
CA ASP A 144 -2.77 4.25 -4.77
C ASP A 144 -3.21 3.56 -6.08
N GLY A 145 -2.75 2.33 -6.29
CA GLY A 145 -3.17 1.44 -7.36
C GLY A 145 -3.53 0.06 -6.81
N PRO A 146 -4.16 -0.77 -7.63
CA PRO A 146 -4.62 -0.49 -9.00
C PRO A 146 -5.77 0.53 -9.06
N ARG A 147 -5.99 1.14 -10.24
CA ARG A 147 -6.92 2.28 -10.42
C ARG A 147 -8.39 1.98 -10.06
N GLY A 148 -8.82 0.71 -10.10
CA GLY A 148 -10.23 0.33 -9.93
C GLY A 148 -11.17 0.99 -10.95
N GLY A 149 -12.47 0.99 -10.64
CA GLY A 149 -13.53 1.69 -11.37
C GLY A 149 -14.17 0.88 -12.52
N ASP A 150 -13.70 -0.34 -12.77
CA ASP A 150 -14.33 -1.31 -13.64
C ASP A 150 -14.53 -2.60 -12.83
N PRO A 151 -15.76 -3.13 -12.70
CA PRO A 151 -16.02 -4.34 -11.93
C PRO A 151 -15.14 -5.54 -12.32
N SER A 152 -14.72 -5.61 -13.58
CA SER A 152 -13.88 -6.68 -14.10
C SER A 152 -12.38 -6.43 -13.92
N ALA A 153 -11.98 -5.19 -13.63
CA ALA A 153 -10.59 -4.83 -13.40
C ALA A 153 -10.17 -5.11 -11.95
N PRO A 154 -8.87 -5.19 -11.66
CA PRO A 154 -8.39 -5.27 -10.29
C PRO A 154 -8.72 -4.01 -9.49
N GLY A 155 -9.26 -4.22 -8.29
CA GLY A 155 -9.37 -3.19 -7.26
C GLY A 155 -8.25 -3.31 -6.21
N ARG A 156 -8.27 -2.45 -5.19
CA ARG A 156 -7.17 -2.32 -4.21
C ARG A 156 -7.09 -3.39 -3.11
N MET A 157 -7.98 -4.38 -3.11
CA MET A 157 -8.05 -5.41 -2.05
C MET A 157 -6.71 -6.12 -1.84
N ALA A 158 -6.11 -6.62 -2.92
CA ALA A 158 -4.85 -7.37 -2.86
C ALA A 158 -3.68 -6.49 -2.40
N ALA A 159 -3.65 -5.22 -2.85
CA ALA A 159 -2.63 -4.27 -2.43
C ALA A 159 -2.75 -3.91 -0.94
N ILE A 160 -3.97 -3.70 -0.43
CA ILE A 160 -4.23 -3.41 0.98
C ILE A 160 -3.86 -4.61 1.86
N PHE A 161 -4.26 -5.83 1.47
CA PHE A 161 -3.90 -7.06 2.17
C PHE A 161 -2.37 -7.25 2.20
N THR A 162 -1.72 -7.15 1.05
CA THR A 162 -0.27 -7.28 0.90
C THR A 162 0.48 -6.24 1.73
N ALA A 163 0.02 -4.98 1.74
CA ALA A 163 0.59 -3.93 2.58
C ALA A 163 0.50 -4.26 4.08
N GLY A 164 -0.65 -4.76 4.53
CA GLY A 164 -0.85 -5.19 5.92
C GLY A 164 0.09 -6.33 6.31
N VAL A 165 0.23 -7.35 5.46
CA VAL A 165 1.12 -8.49 5.71
C VAL A 165 2.60 -8.08 5.69
N LEU A 166 3.03 -7.27 4.72
CA LEU A 166 4.40 -6.75 4.66
C LEU A 166 4.76 -5.94 5.91
N ALA A 167 3.87 -5.04 6.35
CA ALA A 167 4.07 -4.23 7.54
C ALA A 167 4.23 -5.10 8.81
N ARG A 168 3.44 -6.18 8.93
CA ARG A 168 3.48 -7.08 10.09
C ARG A 168 4.64 -8.07 10.05
N SER A 169 5.03 -8.52 8.86
CA SER A 169 6.05 -9.55 8.65
C SER A 169 7.48 -9.01 8.57
N LYS A 170 7.68 -7.69 8.60
CA LYS A 170 9.01 -7.11 8.46
C LYS A 170 9.96 -7.52 9.61
N LYS A 171 11.18 -7.91 9.24
CA LYS A 171 12.20 -8.45 10.17
C LYS A 171 13.10 -7.36 10.78
N GLY A 172 13.11 -6.15 10.22
CA GLY A 172 13.94 -5.04 10.66
C GLY A 172 13.33 -3.68 10.35
N GLY A 173 14.05 -2.61 10.68
CA GLY A 173 13.55 -1.23 10.59
C GLY A 173 12.85 -0.78 11.87
N SER A 174 11.96 0.19 11.76
CA SER A 174 11.17 0.70 12.89
C SER A 174 10.12 -0.29 13.37
N GLU A 175 9.52 -0.05 14.54
CA GLU A 175 8.45 -0.91 15.06
C GLU A 175 7.14 -0.81 14.27
N GLY A 176 6.93 0.25 13.47
CA GLY A 176 5.69 0.49 12.76
C GLY A 176 5.91 0.96 11.34
N THR A 177 5.05 0.55 10.42
CA THR A 177 5.09 0.96 9.01
C THR A 177 3.93 1.91 8.75
N HIS A 178 4.22 3.05 8.13
CA HIS A 178 3.19 3.96 7.66
C HIS A 178 2.51 3.36 6.43
N VAL A 179 1.21 3.07 6.52
CA VAL A 179 0.41 2.58 5.38
C VAL A 179 -0.63 3.62 5.02
N PHE A 180 -0.60 4.09 3.78
CA PHE A 180 -1.55 5.04 3.23
C PHE A 180 -2.45 4.35 2.23
N VAL A 181 -3.77 4.55 2.34
CA VAL A 181 -4.76 4.02 1.40
C VAL A 181 -5.48 5.20 0.75
N HIS A 182 -5.29 5.38 -0.55
CA HIS A 182 -5.97 6.41 -1.34
C HIS A 182 -7.33 5.91 -1.85
N ASP A 183 -8.16 6.82 -2.39
CA ASP A 183 -9.57 6.61 -2.74
C ASP A 183 -10.41 6.01 -1.59
N PHE A 184 -10.14 6.47 -0.37
CA PHE A 184 -10.79 5.95 0.84
C PHE A 184 -12.30 6.25 0.97
N ASP A 185 -12.87 7.02 0.05
CA ASP A 185 -14.33 7.15 -0.09
C ASP A 185 -14.98 5.98 -0.86
N GLY A 186 -14.17 5.09 -1.43
CA GLY A 186 -14.58 3.80 -1.98
C GLY A 186 -14.89 2.77 -0.89
N GLU A 187 -15.94 1.98 -1.12
CA GLU A 187 -16.38 0.96 -0.16
C GLU A 187 -15.35 -0.18 -0.03
N VAL A 188 -14.77 -0.59 -1.15
CA VAL A 188 -13.77 -1.68 -1.20
C VAL A 188 -12.54 -1.32 -0.39
N GLU A 189 -11.99 -0.12 -0.60
CA GLU A 189 -10.84 0.40 0.14
C GLU A 189 -11.11 0.46 1.64
N ARG A 190 -12.28 0.98 2.03
CA ARG A 190 -12.66 1.09 3.44
C ARG A 190 -12.80 -0.27 4.11
N VAL A 191 -13.55 -1.19 3.51
CA VAL A 191 -13.76 -2.54 4.06
C VAL A 191 -12.45 -3.30 4.17
N CYS A 192 -11.60 -3.25 3.15
CA CYS A 192 -10.31 -3.94 3.17
C CYS A 192 -9.36 -3.32 4.20
N ALA A 193 -9.29 -2.00 4.32
CA ALA A 193 -8.41 -1.34 5.27
C ALA A 193 -8.86 -1.57 6.72
N GLU A 194 -10.17 -1.48 7.00
CA GLU A 194 -10.73 -1.81 8.31
C GLU A 194 -10.40 -3.26 8.70
N GLU A 195 -10.41 -4.18 7.74
CA GLU A 195 -10.12 -5.59 7.99
C GLU A 195 -8.63 -5.91 8.14
N PHE A 196 -7.79 -5.43 7.24
CA PHE A 196 -6.39 -5.89 7.16
C PHE A 196 -5.39 -4.91 7.80
N LEU A 197 -5.74 -3.62 7.90
CA LEU A 197 -4.90 -2.60 8.55
C LEU A 197 -5.37 -2.27 9.95
N CYS A 198 -6.66 -2.50 10.23
CA CYS A 198 -7.30 -2.40 11.54
C CYS A 198 -7.47 -0.97 12.07
N LYS A 199 -8.65 -0.71 12.61
CA LYS A 199 -9.04 0.61 13.11
C LYS A 199 -8.14 1.10 14.24
N GLU A 200 -7.63 0.20 15.08
CA GLU A 200 -6.69 0.52 16.16
C GLU A 200 -5.35 1.08 15.66
N ASN A 201 -4.98 0.83 14.39
CA ASN A 201 -3.77 1.38 13.78
C ASN A 201 -4.04 2.68 13.01
N LEU A 202 -5.30 3.16 12.93
CA LEU A 202 -5.65 4.37 12.19
C LEU A 202 -5.13 5.62 12.92
N VAL A 203 -4.27 6.38 12.26
CA VAL A 203 -3.77 7.68 12.75
C VAL A 203 -4.76 8.79 12.41
N GLY A 204 -5.36 8.71 11.22
CA GLY A 204 -6.38 9.65 10.77
C GLY A 204 -6.76 9.43 9.31
N SER A 205 -7.83 10.09 8.88
CA SER A 205 -8.29 10.05 7.50
C SER A 205 -8.81 11.40 7.04
N THR A 206 -8.72 11.63 5.74
CA THR A 206 -9.50 12.63 5.01
C THR A 206 -10.60 11.90 4.24
N ARG A 207 -11.29 12.59 3.32
CA ARG A 207 -12.27 11.95 2.46
C ARG A 207 -11.65 10.87 1.57
N ARG A 208 -10.46 11.12 0.99
CA ARG A 208 -9.86 10.23 -0.02
C ARG A 208 -8.59 9.53 0.46
N LEU A 209 -8.10 9.81 1.65
CA LEU A 209 -6.88 9.18 2.17
C LEU A 209 -7.08 8.71 3.61
N ALA A 210 -6.71 7.47 3.90
CA ALA A 210 -6.51 6.98 5.26
C ALA A 210 -5.03 6.72 5.54
N HIS A 211 -4.59 7.09 6.74
CA HIS A 211 -3.23 6.86 7.22
C HIS A 211 -3.25 5.94 8.44
N TYR A 212 -2.59 4.80 8.31
CA TYR A 212 -2.38 3.82 9.37
C TYR A 212 -0.89 3.75 9.76
N VAL A 213 -0.61 3.37 11.00
CA VAL A 213 0.72 2.94 11.44
C VAL A 213 0.60 1.52 11.97
N VAL A 214 0.90 0.55 11.10
CA VAL A 214 0.76 -0.88 11.40
C VAL A 214 2.03 -1.37 12.07
N ARG A 215 1.92 -1.91 13.28
CA ARG A 215 3.07 -2.43 14.03
C ARG A 215 3.49 -3.79 13.48
N ARG A 216 4.81 -4.03 13.44
CA ARG A 216 5.36 -5.36 13.20
C ARG A 216 4.90 -6.33 14.29
N ALA A 217 4.71 -7.59 13.94
CA ALA A 217 4.38 -8.60 14.94
C ALA A 217 5.59 -8.84 15.87
N GLY A 218 5.32 -8.98 17.18
CA GLY A 218 6.35 -9.35 18.16
C GLY A 218 6.72 -10.84 18.07
N ASN A 219 7.80 -11.25 18.74
CA ASN A 219 8.21 -12.66 18.85
C ASN A 219 7.23 -13.56 19.63
N GLN A 220 6.24 -12.96 20.28
CA GLN A 220 5.15 -13.65 20.96
C GLN A 220 4.01 -13.73 19.96
N GLY A 221 3.57 -14.94 19.59
CA GLY A 221 2.49 -15.15 18.63
C GLY A 221 1.21 -14.44 19.08
N GLU A 222 0.97 -13.26 18.56
CA GLU A 222 -0.20 -12.45 18.89
C GLU A 222 -1.22 -12.53 17.77
N GLY A 223 -2.37 -13.13 18.09
CA GLY A 223 -3.59 -13.09 17.28
C GLY A 223 -3.54 -13.92 15.99
N PHE A 224 -4.51 -14.82 15.82
CA PHE A 224 -4.73 -15.48 14.53
C PHE A 224 -5.50 -14.58 13.53
N GLY A 225 -5.62 -13.29 13.82
CA GLY A 225 -6.40 -12.33 13.03
C GLY A 225 -5.66 -11.01 12.94
N PHE A 226 -5.98 -10.21 11.92
CA PHE A 226 -5.30 -8.95 11.67
C PHE A 226 -5.52 -7.95 12.81
N CYS A 227 -6.74 -7.89 13.32
CA CYS A 227 -7.15 -6.91 14.31
C CYS A 227 -7.33 -7.56 15.67
N SER A 228 -6.98 -6.84 16.73
CA SER A 228 -7.31 -7.27 18.09
C SER A 228 -8.83 -7.29 18.18
N GLY A 229 -9.41 -8.49 18.25
CA GLY A 229 -10.85 -8.67 18.13
C GLY A 229 -11.61 -7.69 19.02
N GLU A 230 -12.68 -7.10 18.49
CA GLU A 230 -13.63 -6.35 19.30
C GLU A 230 -13.97 -7.24 20.50
N THR A 231 -13.58 -6.81 21.70
CA THR A 231 -14.13 -7.37 22.93
C THR A 231 -15.64 -7.41 22.74
N LYS A 232 -16.23 -8.61 22.73
CA LYS A 232 -17.67 -8.82 22.75
C LYS A 232 -18.27 -7.92 23.82
N GLY A 233 -18.77 -6.76 23.40
CA GLY A 233 -19.57 -5.86 24.20
C GLY A 233 -21.02 -6.26 24.00
N ASP A 234 -21.55 -6.93 25.02
CA ASP A 234 -22.94 -6.94 25.45
C ASP A 234 -24.03 -7.28 24.42
N LEU A 235 -24.55 -8.49 24.52
CA LEU A 235 -26.00 -8.66 24.71
C LEU A 235 -26.22 -9.81 25.70
N GLN A 236 -26.54 -9.42 26.93
CA GLN A 236 -27.18 -10.25 27.95
C GLN A 236 -28.67 -9.91 27.97
#